data_AF-A0A1L5KX44-F1
#
_entry.id   AF-A0A1L5KX44-F1
#
_cell.length_a   1.000
_cell.length_b   1.000
_cell.length_c   1.000
_cell.angle_alpha   90.00
_cell.angle_beta   90.00
_cell.angle_gamma   90.00
#
_symmetry.space_group_name_H-M   'P 1'
#
loop_
_entity.id
_entity.type
_entity.pdbx_description
1 polymer ?
#
loop_
_entity_poly.entity_id
_entity_poly.type
_entity_poly.pdbx_seq_one_letter_code
_entity_poly.pdbx_strand_id
1 'polypeptide(L)'
;ELLAEGVAYARCYFAAMVAALPLNMGTALLRAVGDTRGPAVIIASGCLVNAVLDVIFVAVLHMEALGCGIAVALTICSNATMIVLRMLRAPGAWRLSLSKLGIDRGICKSMISCGLPLGFQSAAYSISNVLIQVSVNSFGADVTTAWGLSGRLDGIIWMVTEALGVSITTFSAQNFGARNYERMRKGYHTSLVLSFMLI
;
A
#
# COMPACT_ATOMS: atom_id res chain seq x y z
N GLU A 1 3.07 14.94 26.19
CA GLU A 1 1.70 14.74 25.68
C GLU A 1 1.68 14.11 24.29
N LEU A 2 2.39 14.67 23.29
CA LEU A 2 2.54 14.10 21.93
C LEU A 2 2.89 12.59 21.86
N LEU A 3 3.73 12.09 22.77
CA LEU A 3 4.08 10.66 22.80
C LEU A 3 2.92 9.76 23.24
N ALA A 4 2.06 10.21 24.16
CA ALA A 4 0.94 9.40 24.66
C ALA A 4 -0.18 9.30 23.62
N GLU A 5 -0.47 10.40 22.93
CA GLU A 5 -1.38 10.44 21.78
C GLU A 5 -0.86 9.60 20.60
N GLY A 6 0.44 9.70 20.30
CA GLY A 6 1.09 8.89 19.29
C GLY A 6 1.01 7.38 19.58
N VAL A 7 1.13 6.98 20.86
CA VAL A 7 0.98 5.57 21.27
C VAL A 7 -0.45 5.08 21.09
N ALA A 8 -1.46 5.89 21.40
CA ALA A 8 -2.87 5.53 21.20
C ALA A 8 -3.21 5.34 19.72
N TYR A 9 -2.73 6.24 18.86
CA TYR A 9 -2.83 6.12 17.41
C TYR A 9 -2.13 4.85 16.90
N ALA A 10 -0.87 4.64 17.32
CA ALA A 10 -0.09 3.48 16.91
C ALA A 10 -0.76 2.17 17.27
N ARG A 11 -1.34 2.04 18.47
CA ARG A 11 -2.09 0.84 18.90
C ARG A 11 -3.29 0.56 18.00
N CYS A 12 -4.07 1.58 17.66
CA CYS A 12 -5.19 1.43 16.73
C CYS A 12 -4.73 0.99 15.35
N TYR A 13 -3.64 1.57 14.85
CA TYR A 13 -3.06 1.21 13.57
C TYR A 13 -2.52 -0.23 13.54
N PHE A 14 -1.83 -0.66 14.60
CA PHE A 14 -1.36 -2.04 14.74
C PHE A 14 -2.51 -3.05 14.74
N ALA A 15 -3.64 -2.73 15.38
CA ALA A 15 -4.84 -3.56 15.31
C ALA A 15 -5.41 -3.63 13.88
N ALA A 16 -5.41 -2.51 13.16
CA ALA A 16 -5.85 -2.44 11.77
C ALA A 16 -4.91 -3.16 10.78
N MET A 17 -3.65 -3.39 11.15
CA MET A 17 -2.65 -4.03 10.29
C MET A 17 -3.07 -5.45 9.86
N VAL A 18 -3.81 -6.16 10.72
CA VAL A 18 -4.39 -7.47 10.38
C VAL A 18 -5.38 -7.36 9.23
N ALA A 19 -6.20 -6.31 9.19
CA ALA A 19 -7.12 -6.03 8.10
C ALA A 19 -6.42 -5.42 6.86
N ALA A 20 -5.28 -4.75 7.06
CA ALA A 20 -4.47 -4.23 5.96
C ALA A 20 -3.85 -5.35 5.11
N LEU A 21 -3.56 -6.53 5.68
CA LEU A 21 -3.05 -7.68 4.94
C LEU A 21 -4.01 -8.16 3.82
N PRO A 22 -5.27 -8.57 4.11
CA PRO A 22 -6.20 -8.99 3.07
C PRO A 22 -6.54 -7.85 2.10
N LEU A 23 -6.53 -6.59 2.55
CA LEU A 23 -6.68 -5.43 1.68
C LEU A 23 -5.54 -5.37 0.64
N ASN A 24 -4.28 -5.37 1.10
CA ASN A 24 -3.12 -5.30 0.20
C ASN A 24 -3.01 -6.51 -0.71
N MET A 25 -3.22 -7.71 -0.18
CA MET A 25 -3.21 -8.94 -0.97
C MET A 25 -4.34 -8.95 -2.01
N GLY A 26 -5.55 -8.57 -1.64
CA GLY A 26 -6.69 -8.52 -2.54
C GLY A 26 -6.52 -7.46 -3.64
N THR A 27 -6.07 -6.26 -3.29
CA THR A 27 -5.76 -5.24 -4.31
C THR A 27 -4.68 -5.69 -5.28
N ALA A 28 -3.61 -6.34 -4.79
CA ALA A 28 -2.55 -6.91 -5.63
C ALA A 28 -3.07 -8.02 -6.55
N LEU A 29 -3.95 -8.89 -6.06
CA LEU A 29 -4.58 -9.95 -6.86
C LEU A 29 -5.48 -9.36 -7.95
N LEU A 30 -6.34 -8.39 -7.63
CA LEU A 30 -7.21 -7.75 -8.61
C LEU A 30 -6.38 -7.07 -9.72
N ARG A 31 -5.29 -6.37 -9.35
CA ARG A 31 -4.33 -5.83 -10.31
C ARG A 31 -3.69 -6.93 -11.17
N ALA A 32 -3.27 -8.04 -10.57
CA ALA A 32 -2.69 -9.18 -11.28
C ALA A 32 -3.63 -9.82 -12.30
N VAL A 33 -4.95 -9.79 -12.06
CA VAL A 33 -5.97 -10.24 -13.01
C VAL A 33 -6.28 -9.19 -14.09
N GLY A 34 -5.83 -7.94 -13.91
CA GLY A 34 -6.06 -6.82 -14.83
C GLY A 34 -7.21 -5.91 -14.44
N ASP A 35 -7.86 -6.15 -13.29
CA ASP A 35 -8.90 -5.27 -12.75
C ASP A 35 -8.25 -4.14 -11.93
N THR A 36 -7.89 -3.06 -12.60
CA THR A 36 -7.33 -1.86 -11.97
C THR A 36 -8.39 -0.93 -11.38
N ARG A 37 -9.61 -0.95 -11.93
CA ARG A 37 -10.71 -0.08 -11.49
C ARG A 37 -11.29 -0.53 -10.15
N GLY A 38 -11.39 -1.83 -9.91
CA GLY A 38 -11.96 -2.37 -8.69
C GLY A 38 -11.27 -1.90 -7.41
N PRO A 39 -9.95 -2.11 -7.27
CA PRO A 39 -9.17 -1.61 -6.14
C PRO A 39 -9.28 -0.09 -5.97
N ALA A 40 -9.21 0.66 -7.08
CA ALA A 40 -9.25 2.12 -7.04
C ALA A 40 -10.58 2.65 -6.48
N VAL A 41 -11.72 2.10 -6.92
CA VAL A 41 -13.03 2.51 -6.42
C VAL A 41 -13.18 2.18 -4.93
N ILE A 42 -12.70 1.02 -4.49
CA ILE A 42 -12.77 0.61 -3.08
C ILE A 42 -11.94 1.55 -2.20
N ILE A 43 -10.71 1.85 -2.62
CA ILE A 43 -9.85 2.78 -1.89
C ILE A 43 -10.47 4.18 -1.87
N ALA A 44 -11.00 4.67 -3.00
CA ALA A 44 -11.66 5.97 -3.08
C ALA A 44 -12.91 6.06 -2.19
N SER A 45 -13.74 5.00 -2.12
CA SER A 45 -14.85 4.95 -1.18
C SER A 45 -14.37 4.96 0.27
N GLY A 46 -13.24 4.31 0.55
CA GLY A 46 -12.60 4.35 1.86
C GLY A 46 -12.17 5.77 2.25
N CYS A 47 -11.60 6.55 1.34
CA CYS A 47 -11.26 7.95 1.62
C CYS A 47 -12.50 8.77 2.03
N LEU A 48 -13.64 8.56 1.37
CA LEU A 48 -14.89 9.24 1.73
C LEU A 48 -15.38 8.79 3.12
N VAL A 49 -15.36 7.48 3.38
CA VAL A 49 -15.72 6.92 4.70
C VAL A 49 -14.80 7.49 5.78
N ASN A 50 -13.50 7.53 5.55
CA ASN A 50 -12.52 8.08 6.48
C ASN A 50 -12.79 9.56 6.79
N ALA A 51 -13.01 10.39 5.77
CA ALA A 51 -13.32 11.81 5.97
C ALA A 51 -14.59 12.02 6.81
N VAL A 52 -15.63 11.22 6.58
CA VAL A 52 -16.87 11.26 7.38
C VAL A 52 -16.59 10.83 8.83
N LEU A 53 -15.84 9.75 9.03
CA LEU A 53 -15.48 9.28 10.37
C LEU A 53 -14.61 10.29 11.11
N ASP A 54 -13.66 10.95 10.44
CA ASP A 54 -12.82 11.98 11.05
C ASP A 54 -13.66 13.16 11.54
N VAL A 55 -14.64 13.63 10.75
CA VAL A 55 -15.55 14.69 11.19
C VAL A 55 -16.33 14.24 12.45
N ILE A 56 -16.79 13.00 12.50
CA ILE A 56 -17.54 12.49 13.66
C ILE A 56 -16.64 12.33 14.89
N PHE A 57 -15.51 11.65 14.76
CA PHE A 57 -14.66 11.33 15.91
C PHE A 57 -13.82 12.50 16.39
N VAL A 58 -13.31 13.33 15.47
CA VAL A 58 -12.44 14.45 15.80
C VAL A 58 -13.26 15.70 16.09
N ALA A 59 -14.19 16.08 15.22
CA ALA A 59 -14.90 17.35 15.36
C ALA A 59 -16.10 17.28 16.33
N VAL A 60 -16.81 16.14 16.43
CA VAL A 60 -17.99 16.00 17.31
C VAL A 60 -17.64 15.40 18.67
N LEU A 61 -16.82 14.35 18.68
CA LEU A 61 -16.45 13.64 19.92
C LEU A 61 -15.19 14.21 20.61
N HIS A 62 -14.51 15.19 19.99
CA HIS A 62 -13.26 15.80 20.48
C HIS A 62 -12.16 14.78 20.83
N MET A 63 -12.21 13.60 20.20
CA MET A 63 -11.20 12.56 20.36
C MET A 63 -10.11 12.84 19.32
N GLU A 64 -9.16 13.71 19.64
CA GLU A 64 -8.11 14.21 18.73
C GLU A 64 -7.32 13.08 18.00
N ALA A 65 -6.16 12.66 18.52
CA ALA A 65 -5.34 11.64 17.87
C ALA A 65 -5.97 10.24 17.89
N LEU A 66 -6.73 9.94 18.95
CA LEU A 66 -7.36 8.64 19.13
C LEU A 66 -8.53 8.45 18.15
N GLY A 67 -9.31 9.51 17.90
CA GLY A 67 -10.41 9.49 16.93
C GLY A 67 -9.91 9.28 15.50
N CYS A 68 -8.85 10.00 15.11
CA CYS A 68 -8.16 9.76 13.83
C CYS A 68 -7.71 8.30 13.68
N GLY A 69 -7.09 7.73 14.73
CA GLY A 69 -6.63 6.33 14.70
C GLY A 69 -7.76 5.33 14.51
N ILE A 70 -8.90 5.53 15.18
CA ILE A 70 -10.10 4.69 15.04
C ILE A 70 -10.72 4.85 13.64
N ALA A 71 -10.81 6.08 13.13
CA ALA A 71 -11.36 6.36 11.82
C ALA A 71 -10.57 5.65 10.71
N VAL A 72 -9.24 5.70 10.79
CA VAL A 72 -8.35 4.98 9.86
C VAL A 72 -8.54 3.47 9.99
N ALA A 73 -8.55 2.94 11.22
CA ALA A 73 -8.72 1.51 11.45
C ALA A 73 -10.04 0.97 10.88
N LEU A 74 -11.16 1.68 11.12
CA LEU A 74 -12.47 1.32 10.59
C LEU A 74 -12.54 1.41 9.07
N THR A 75 -11.85 2.39 8.47
CA THR A 75 -11.76 2.53 7.02
C THR A 75 -11.02 1.34 6.40
N ILE A 76 -9.86 0.97 6.96
CA ILE A 76 -9.08 -0.18 6.49
C ILE A 76 -9.91 -1.46 6.60
N CYS A 77 -10.60 -1.66 7.71
CA CYS A 77 -11.50 -2.81 7.91
C CYS A 77 -12.63 -2.84 6.87
N SER A 78 -13.30 -1.71 6.64
CA SER A 78 -14.37 -1.60 5.64
C SER A 78 -13.89 -1.94 4.23
N ASN A 79 -12.76 -1.36 3.81
CA ASN A 79 -12.16 -1.62 2.51
C ASN A 79 -11.73 -3.09 2.37
N ALA A 80 -11.14 -3.67 3.42
CA ALA A 80 -10.75 -5.07 3.43
C ALA A 80 -11.96 -5.99 3.26
N THR A 81 -13.06 -5.71 3.97
CA THR A 81 -14.32 -6.45 3.82
C THR A 81 -14.87 -6.35 2.40
N MET A 82 -14.89 -5.14 1.80
CA MET A 82 -15.37 -4.96 0.42
C MET A 82 -14.54 -5.76 -0.59
N ILE A 83 -13.22 -5.80 -0.43
CA ILE A 83 -12.33 -6.59 -1.29
C ILE A 83 -12.58 -8.09 -1.14
N VAL A 84 -12.70 -8.58 0.09
CA VAL A 84 -12.97 -9.99 0.34
C VAL A 84 -14.33 -10.40 -0.26
N LEU A 85 -15.37 -9.58 -0.08
CA LEU A 85 -16.69 -9.80 -0.68
C LEU A 85 -16.63 -9.84 -2.21
N ARG A 86 -15.85 -8.94 -2.82
CA ARG A 86 -15.65 -8.93 -4.28
C ARG A 86 -14.93 -10.19 -4.76
N MET A 87 -13.91 -10.65 -4.04
CA MET A 87 -13.19 -11.89 -4.35
C MET A 87 -14.09 -13.13 -4.17
N LEU A 88 -15.00 -13.15 -3.19
CA LEU A 88 -15.96 -14.25 -2.99
C LEU A 88 -16.99 -14.35 -4.13
N ARG A 89 -17.39 -13.20 -4.68
CA ARG A 89 -18.36 -13.07 -5.78
C ARG A 89 -17.71 -13.05 -7.17
N ALA A 90 -16.39 -13.15 -7.25
CA ALA A 90 -15.66 -13.10 -8.50
C ALA A 90 -16.01 -14.28 -9.42
N PRO A 91 -16.26 -14.03 -10.72
CA PRO A 91 -16.41 -15.11 -11.69
C PRO A 91 -15.03 -15.68 -12.08
N GLY A 92 -14.90 -17.01 -12.09
CA GLY A 92 -13.74 -17.72 -12.63
C GLY A 92 -12.70 -18.20 -11.62
N ALA A 93 -11.46 -18.38 -12.09
CA ALA A 93 -10.37 -19.09 -11.39
C ALA A 93 -9.80 -18.37 -10.15
N TRP A 94 -10.07 -17.08 -9.98
CA TRP A 94 -9.60 -16.26 -8.85
C TRP A 94 -10.67 -16.07 -7.76
N ARG A 95 -11.79 -16.79 -7.85
CA ARG A 95 -12.84 -16.79 -6.84
C ARG A 95 -12.32 -17.32 -5.51
N LEU A 96 -12.46 -16.53 -4.46
CA LEU A 96 -12.11 -16.96 -3.11
C LEU A 96 -13.14 -17.98 -2.62
N SER A 97 -12.69 -19.20 -2.34
CA SER A 97 -13.50 -20.25 -1.73
C SER A 97 -13.00 -20.50 -0.32
N LEU A 98 -13.70 -19.96 0.69
CA LEU A 98 -13.32 -20.12 2.11
C LEU A 98 -13.23 -21.60 2.52
N SER A 99 -14.06 -22.47 1.92
CA SER A 99 -14.04 -23.92 2.16
C SER A 99 -12.83 -24.66 1.58
N LYS A 100 -12.02 -24.00 0.72
CA LYS A 100 -10.83 -24.58 0.07
C LYS A 100 -9.54 -23.87 0.49
N LEU A 101 -9.59 -23.11 1.59
CA LEU A 101 -8.39 -22.49 2.17
C LEU A 101 -7.44 -23.58 2.64
N GLY A 102 -6.25 -23.61 2.04
CA GLY A 102 -5.19 -24.55 2.36
C GLY A 102 -3.83 -23.91 2.11
N ILE A 103 -2.81 -24.37 2.84
CA ILE A 103 -1.44 -23.90 2.66
C ILE A 103 -0.71 -24.86 1.73
N ASP A 104 -0.45 -24.42 0.51
CA ASP A 104 0.46 -25.12 -0.39
C ASP A 104 1.90 -24.76 -0.04
N ARG A 105 2.70 -25.75 0.39
CA ARG A 105 4.10 -25.52 0.79
C ARG A 105 4.99 -25.07 -0.37
N GLY A 106 4.69 -25.49 -1.61
CA GLY A 106 5.45 -25.10 -2.79
C GLY A 106 5.25 -23.62 -3.14
N ILE A 107 3.99 -23.17 -3.17
CA ILE A 107 3.64 -21.76 -3.39
C ILE A 107 4.16 -20.91 -2.23
N CYS A 108 3.96 -21.35 -0.98
CA CYS A 108 4.43 -20.64 0.20
C CYS A 108 5.96 -20.43 0.18
N LYS A 109 6.75 -21.46 -0.17
CA LYS A 109 8.20 -21.33 -0.30
C LYS A 109 8.60 -20.31 -1.38
N SER A 110 7.91 -20.31 -2.52
CA SER A 110 8.17 -19.34 -3.59
C SER A 110 7.83 -17.90 -3.16
N MET A 111 6.69 -17.71 -2.48
CA MET A 111 6.28 -16.41 -1.95
C MET A 111 7.27 -15.90 -0.89
N ILE A 112 7.73 -16.75 0.03
CA ILE A 112 8.72 -16.38 1.05
C ILE A 112 10.07 -16.05 0.40
N SER A 113 10.52 -16.84 -0.58
CA SER A 113 11.79 -16.58 -1.27
C SER A 113 11.78 -15.26 -2.03
N CYS A 114 10.61 -14.80 -2.51
CA CYS A 114 10.46 -13.50 -3.16
C CYS A 114 10.24 -12.37 -2.14
N GLY A 115 9.47 -12.62 -1.09
CA GLY A 115 9.11 -11.64 -0.07
C GLY A 115 10.25 -11.32 0.90
N LEU A 116 11.10 -12.29 1.24
CA LEU A 116 12.23 -12.09 2.15
C LEU A 116 13.23 -11.01 1.66
N PRO A 117 13.73 -11.04 0.41
CA PRO A 117 14.61 -9.98 -0.08
C PRO A 117 13.90 -8.62 -0.19
N LEU A 118 12.63 -8.58 -0.59
CA LEU A 118 11.83 -7.34 -0.64
C LEU A 118 11.61 -6.75 0.76
N GLY A 119 11.36 -7.59 1.75
CA GLY A 119 11.22 -7.20 3.15
C GLY A 119 12.53 -6.64 3.70
N PHE A 120 13.66 -7.29 3.40
CA PHE A 120 14.98 -6.78 3.78
C PHE A 120 15.30 -5.43 3.13
N GLN A 121 15.00 -5.28 1.84
CA GLN A 121 15.12 -4.00 1.13
C GLN A 121 14.28 -2.90 1.81
N SER A 122 13.03 -3.20 2.14
CA SER A 122 12.12 -2.26 2.80
C SER A 122 12.61 -1.87 4.20
N ALA A 123 13.13 -2.83 4.96
CA ALA A 123 13.71 -2.59 6.28
C ALA A 123 14.97 -1.71 6.20
N ALA A 124 15.87 -2.01 5.25
CA ALA A 124 17.07 -1.21 5.01
C ALA A 124 16.69 0.23 4.62
N TYR A 125 15.73 0.41 3.72
CA TYR A 125 15.22 1.73 3.33
C TYR A 125 14.65 2.49 4.53
N SER A 126 13.86 1.84 5.38
CA SER A 126 13.30 2.46 6.58
C SER A 126 14.38 2.88 7.57
N ILE A 127 15.44 2.08 7.76
CA ILE A 127 16.59 2.44 8.60
C ILE A 127 17.33 3.65 8.02
N SER A 128 17.59 3.66 6.71
CA SER A 128 18.21 4.79 6.02
C SER A 128 17.40 6.07 6.19
N ASN A 129 16.07 6.00 6.05
CA ASN A 129 15.20 7.16 6.20
C ASN A 129 15.23 7.72 7.63
N VAL A 130 15.23 6.85 8.65
CA VAL A 130 15.35 7.27 10.06
C VAL A 130 16.70 7.95 10.31
N LEU A 131 17.80 7.39 9.80
CA LEU A 131 19.13 7.99 9.95
C LEU A 131 19.20 9.38 9.31
N ILE A 132 18.69 9.53 8.08
CA ILE A 132 18.61 10.82 7.40
C ILE A 132 17.78 11.81 8.22
N GLN A 133 16.61 11.39 8.70
CA GLN A 133 15.74 12.25 9.49
C GLN A 133 16.40 12.71 10.80
N VAL A 134 17.15 11.84 11.48
CA VAL A 134 17.92 12.20 12.69
C VAL A 134 19.03 13.20 12.35
N SER A 135 19.76 12.98 11.26
CA SER A 135 20.77 13.94 10.79
C SER A 135 20.15 15.29 10.45
N VAL A 136 19.04 15.32 9.70
CA VAL A 136 18.31 16.55 9.36
C VAL A 136 17.86 17.30 10.62
N ASN A 137 17.29 16.59 11.59
CA ASN A 137 16.86 17.18 12.86
C ASN A 137 18.03 17.80 13.66
N SER A 138 19.26 17.33 13.47
CA SER A 138 20.43 17.90 14.14
C SER A 138 20.89 19.25 13.56
N PHE A 139 20.48 19.60 12.34
CA PHE A 139 20.83 20.86 11.67
C PHE A 139 19.93 22.06 12.04
N GLY A 140 18.96 21.87 12.93
CA GLY A 140 18.08 22.93 13.43
C GLY A 140 16.72 23.00 12.74
N ALA A 141 15.80 23.78 13.34
CA ALA A 141 14.39 23.81 12.96
C ALA A 141 14.15 24.24 11.51
N ASP A 142 14.91 25.23 11.00
CA ASP A 142 14.75 25.75 9.64
C ASP A 142 15.05 24.69 8.58
N VAL A 143 16.07 23.85 8.80
CA VAL A 143 16.43 22.75 7.88
C VAL A 143 15.39 21.64 7.93
N THR A 144 14.85 21.31 9.10
CA THR A 144 13.75 20.35 9.24
C THR A 144 12.48 20.82 8.53
N THR A 145 12.14 22.11 8.63
CA THR A 145 10.99 22.69 7.93
C THR A 145 11.19 22.66 6.41
N ALA A 146 12.38 23.04 5.93
CA ALA A 146 12.72 22.96 4.51
C ALA A 146 12.68 21.51 3.97
N TRP A 147 13.21 20.54 4.73
CA TRP A 147 13.13 19.12 4.41
C TRP A 147 11.69 18.63 4.31
N GLY A 148 10.82 19.03 5.25
CA GLY A 148 9.40 18.68 5.22
C GLY A 148 8.66 19.24 3.99
N LEU A 149 9.05 20.42 3.52
CA LEU A 149 8.47 21.04 2.31
C LEU A 149 8.99 20.33 1.04
N SER A 150 10.28 20.05 0.97
CA SER A 150 10.90 19.27 -0.12
C SER A 150 10.33 17.86 -0.21
N GLY A 151 10.11 17.19 0.92
CA GLY A 151 9.56 15.84 0.99
C GLY A 151 8.14 15.72 0.42
N ARG A 152 7.37 16.81 0.41
CA ARG A 152 6.04 16.81 -0.24
C ARG A 152 6.15 16.78 -1.77
N LEU A 153 7.13 17.48 -2.34
CA LEU A 153 7.39 17.45 -3.78
C LEU A 153 7.96 16.08 -4.18
N ASP A 154 8.91 15.57 -3.41
CA ASP A 154 9.50 14.25 -3.61
C ASP A 154 8.45 13.13 -3.53
N GLY A 155 7.50 13.25 -2.60
CA GLY A 155 6.39 12.31 -2.47
C GLY A 155 5.53 12.16 -3.73
N ILE A 156 5.34 13.22 -4.53
CA ILE A 156 4.60 13.15 -5.80
C ILE A 156 5.39 12.33 -6.83
N ILE A 157 6.69 12.60 -6.95
CA ILE A 157 7.57 11.87 -7.88
C ILE A 157 7.66 10.40 -7.48
N TRP A 158 7.78 10.14 -6.17
CA TRP A 158 7.77 8.80 -5.59
C TRP A 158 6.49 8.04 -5.94
N MET A 159 5.32 8.66 -5.73
CA MET A 159 4.02 8.05 -6.07
C MET A 159 3.92 7.65 -7.54
N VAL A 160 4.36 8.53 -8.46
CA VAL A 160 4.31 8.23 -9.90
C VAL A 160 5.25 7.08 -10.26
N THR A 161 6.45 7.09 -9.68
CA THR A 161 7.46 6.04 -9.91
C THR A 161 6.99 4.69 -9.37
N GLU A 162 6.39 4.67 -8.18
CA GLU A 162 5.81 3.46 -7.58
C GLU A 162 4.64 2.91 -8.42
N ALA A 163 3.74 3.80 -8.87
CA ALA A 163 2.61 3.42 -9.72
C ALA A 163 3.08 2.79 -11.06
N LEU A 164 4.12 3.34 -11.68
CA LEU A 164 4.75 2.76 -12.87
C LEU A 164 5.38 1.40 -12.55
N GLY A 165 6.12 1.29 -11.44
CA GLY A 165 6.76 0.06 -10.98
C GLY A 165 5.77 -1.10 -10.78
N VAL A 166 4.65 -0.85 -10.09
CA VAL A 166 3.59 -1.86 -9.90
C VAL A 166 2.94 -2.23 -11.24
N SER A 167 2.73 -1.24 -12.12
CA SER A 167 2.12 -1.45 -13.43
C SER A 167 2.98 -2.32 -14.35
N ILE A 168 4.28 -2.03 -14.47
CA ILE A 168 5.20 -2.82 -15.31
C ILE A 168 5.42 -4.22 -14.75
N THR A 169 5.45 -4.36 -13.42
CA THR A 169 5.59 -5.67 -12.75
C THR A 169 4.36 -6.55 -13.07
N THR A 170 3.17 -5.98 -12.94
CA THR A 170 1.90 -6.66 -13.25
C THR A 170 1.83 -7.05 -14.73
N PHE A 171 2.14 -6.09 -15.62
CA PHE A 171 2.17 -6.32 -17.07
C PHE A 171 3.16 -7.41 -17.45
N SER A 172 4.37 -7.39 -16.88
CA SER A 172 5.40 -8.40 -17.14
C SER A 172 4.97 -9.77 -16.62
N ALA A 173 4.40 -9.84 -15.42
CA ALA A 173 3.91 -11.11 -14.84
C ALA A 173 2.82 -11.76 -15.71
N GLN A 174 1.87 -10.97 -16.21
CA GLN A 174 0.82 -11.47 -17.11
C GLN A 174 1.39 -11.97 -18.43
N ASN A 175 2.28 -11.21 -19.08
CA ASN A 175 2.89 -11.60 -20.35
C ASN A 175 3.83 -12.81 -20.19
N PHE A 176 4.53 -12.92 -19.05
CA PHE A 176 5.34 -14.09 -18.71
C PHE A 176 4.47 -15.35 -18.62
N GLY A 177 3.34 -15.28 -17.91
CA GLY A 177 2.39 -16.37 -17.78
C GLY A 177 1.78 -16.79 -19.13
N ALA A 178 1.56 -15.83 -20.03
CA ALA A 178 1.09 -16.07 -21.39
C ALA A 178 2.20 -16.49 -22.38
N ARG A 179 3.45 -16.65 -21.92
CA ARG A 179 4.64 -16.92 -22.75
C ARG A 179 4.89 -15.91 -23.88
N ASN A 180 4.39 -14.68 -23.74
CA ASN A 180 4.53 -13.61 -24.73
C ASN A 180 5.70 -12.67 -24.38
N TYR A 181 6.93 -13.18 -24.55
CA TYR A 181 8.14 -12.47 -24.18
C TYR A 181 8.42 -11.22 -25.04
N GLU A 182 7.98 -11.20 -26.29
CA GLU A 182 8.13 -10.01 -27.14
C GLU A 182 7.37 -8.81 -26.58
N ARG A 183 6.12 -9.05 -26.18
CA ARG A 183 5.26 -7.99 -25.63
C ARG A 183 5.77 -7.51 -24.26
N MET A 184 6.31 -8.42 -23.45
CA MET A 184 7.03 -8.07 -22.22
C MET A 184 8.21 -7.13 -22.52
N ARG A 185 9.09 -7.49 -23.47
CA ARG A 185 10.29 -6.70 -23.79
C ARG A 185 9.94 -5.30 -24.29
N LYS A 186 8.90 -5.18 -25.13
CA LYS A 186 8.37 -3.87 -25.57
C LYS A 186 7.89 -3.03 -24.38
N GLY A 187 7.08 -3.61 -23.49
CA GLY A 187 6.59 -2.92 -22.30
C GLY A 187 7.72 -2.46 -21.37
N TYR A 188 8.74 -3.29 -21.19
CA TYR A 188 9.92 -2.96 -20.39
C TYR A 188 10.70 -1.78 -20.97
N HIS A 189 10.96 -1.77 -22.29
CA HIS A 189 11.64 -0.63 -22.93
C HIS A 189 10.84 0.66 -22.83
N THR A 190 9.53 0.62 -23.06
CA THR A 190 8.67 1.80 -22.89
C THR A 190 8.67 2.30 -21.45
N SER A 191 8.63 1.40 -20.47
CA SER A 191 8.69 1.76 -19.05
C SER A 191 10.03 2.42 -18.70
N LEU A 192 11.15 1.91 -19.22
CA LEU A 192 12.46 2.53 -19.00
C LEU A 192 12.53 3.94 -19.54
N VAL A 193 12.05 4.18 -20.76
CA VAL A 193 12.02 5.52 -21.36
C VAL A 193 11.15 6.47 -20.52
N LEU A 194 9.99 6.00 -20.05
CA LEU A 194 9.13 6.78 -19.17
C LEU A 194 9.80 7.11 -17.84
N SER A 195 10.49 6.15 -17.20
CA SER A 195 11.24 6.38 -15.98
C SER A 195 12.36 7.40 -16.17
N PHE A 196 13.09 7.34 -17.29
CA PHE A 196 14.12 8.33 -17.63
C PHE A 196 13.58 9.73 -17.92
N MET A 197 12.32 9.86 -18.36
CA MET A 197 11.70 11.18 -18.54
C MET A 197 11.18 11.78 -17.23
N LEU A 198 10.92 10.94 -16.23
CA LEU A 198 10.32 11.34 -14.96
C LEU A 198 11.36 11.78 -13.92
N ILE A 199 12.57 11.25 -14.03
CA ILE A 199 13.76 11.60 -13.24
C ILE A 199 14.50 12.74 -13.93
#